data_AF-A0A8T5Y6T9-F1
#
_entry.id   AF-A0A8T5Y6T9-F1
#
_cell.length_a   1.000
_cell.length_b   1.000
_cell.length_c   1.000
_cell.angle_alpha   90.00
_cell.angle_beta   90.00
_cell.angle_gamma   90.00
#
_symmetry.space_group_name_H-M   'P 1'
#
loop_
_entity.id
_entity.type
_entity.pdbx_description
1 polymer ?
#
loop_
_entity_poly.entity_id
_entity_poly.type
_entity_poly.pdbx_seq_one_letter_code
_entity_poly.pdbx_strand_id
1 'polypeptide(L)' 'FYFRSWKDVSINQFIDELDGYLRWYNEERIKMSLGAMSPVAYRRSIGLAV' A
#
# COMPACT_ATOMS: atom_id res chain seq x y z
N PHE A 1 7.98 -11.01 0.61
CA PHE A 1 7.07 -10.36 -0.35
C PHE A 1 7.34 -10.90 -1.74
N TYR A 2 6.31 -11.37 -2.45
CA TYR A 2 6.33 -11.92 -3.83
C TYR A 2 7.72 -12.25 -4.40
N PHE A 3 8.21 -13.48 -4.16
CA PHE A 3 9.47 -14.02 -4.73
C PHE A 3 10.74 -13.17 -4.57
N ARG A 4 10.72 -12.07 -3.82
CA ARG A 4 11.88 -11.23 -3.54
C ARG A 4 12.57 -11.73 -2.28
N SER A 5 13.83 -12.11 -2.42
CA SER A 5 14.71 -12.36 -1.28
C SER A 5 15.07 -11.05 -0.59
N TRP A 6 15.00 -11.05 0.73
CA TRP A 6 15.42 -9.94 1.58
C TRP A 6 16.70 -10.25 2.35
N LYS A 7 17.35 -11.37 1.98
CA LYS A 7 18.67 -11.71 2.48
C LYS A 7 19.62 -10.57 2.11
N ASP A 8 20.40 -10.11 3.09
CA ASP A 8 21.37 -9.02 2.97
C ASP A 8 20.78 -7.60 2.81
N VAL A 9 19.46 -7.44 2.92
CA VAL A 9 18.82 -6.11 3.06
C VAL A 9 18.88 -5.68 4.52
N SER A 10 19.39 -4.47 4.78
CA SER A 10 19.39 -3.93 6.14
C SER A 10 17.97 -3.64 6.64
N ILE A 11 17.79 -3.63 7.97
CA ILE A 11 16.49 -3.32 8.57
C ILE A 11 15.97 -1.95 8.11
N ASN A 12 16.82 -0.93 8.04
CA ASN A 12 16.43 0.41 7.61
C ASN A 12 15.92 0.39 6.15
N GLN A 13 16.65 -0.25 5.24
CA GLN A 13 16.21 -0.38 3.84
C GLN A 13 14.90 -1.15 3.71
N PHE A 14 14.71 -2.19 4.53
CA PHE A 14 13.45 -2.92 4.57
C PHE A 14 12.29 -2.03 5.03
N ILE A 15 12.50 -1.22 6.07
CA ILE A 15 11.50 -0.28 6.58
C ILE A 15 11.12 0.73 5.49
N ASP A 16 12.09 1.31 4.80
CA ASP A 16 11.85 2.31 3.74
C ASP A 16 11.03 1.70 2.58
N GLU A 17 11.41 0.50 2.13
CA GLU A 17 10.70 -0.20 1.05
C GLU A 17 9.28 -0.61 1.48
N LEU A 18 9.10 -1.02 2.75
CA LEU A 18 7.79 -1.35 3.31
C LEU A 18 6.91 -0.10 3.42
N ASP A 19 7.43 1.03 3.90
CA ASP A 19 6.69 2.29 3.98
C ASP A 19 6.22 2.73 2.59
N GLY A 20 7.12 2.70 1.60
CA GLY A 20 6.79 3.00 0.21
C GLY A 20 5.69 2.10 -0.34
N TYR A 21 5.81 0.78 -0.10
CA TYR A 21 4.77 -0.17 -0.52
C TYR A 21 3.42 0.10 0.15
N LEU A 22 3.39 0.41 1.44
CA LEU A 22 2.15 0.67 2.19
C LEU A 22 1.46 1.95 1.70
N ARG A 23 2.22 3.01 1.41
CA ARG A 23 1.69 4.24 0.81
C ARG A 23 1.05 3.96 -0.53
N TRP A 24 1.80 3.34 -1.45
CA TRP A 24 1.29 2.97 -2.77
C TRP A 24 0.03 2.10 -2.67
N TYR A 25 0.05 1.07 -1.81
CA TYR A 25 -1.09 0.16 -1.64
C TYR A 25 -2.34 0.90 -1.17
N ASN A 26 -2.20 1.84 -0.24
CA ASN A 26 -3.33 2.57 0.35
C ASN A 26 -3.85 3.69 -0.55
N GLU A 27 -2.95 4.42 -1.22
CA GLU A 27 -3.27 5.69 -1.88
C GLU A 27 -3.46 5.54 -3.39
N GLU A 28 -2.65 4.69 -4.02
CA GLU A 28 -2.55 4.64 -5.49
C GLU A 28 -3.12 3.35 -6.09
N ARG A 29 -3.02 2.23 -5.39
CA ARG A 29 -3.43 0.92 -5.92
C ARG A 29 -4.94 0.85 -6.13
N ILE A 30 -5.36 0.80 -7.38
CA ILE A 30 -6.77 0.64 -7.76
C ILE A 30 -7.28 -0.77 -7.51
N LYS A 31 -8.45 -0.88 -6.88
CA LYS A 31 -9.13 -2.15 -6.60
C LYS A 31 -10.53 -2.16 -7.23
N MET A 32 -10.76 -3.05 -8.18
CA MET A 32 -12.04 -3.12 -8.90
C MET A 32 -13.23 -3.40 -7.99
N SER A 33 -13.05 -4.24 -6.95
CA SER A 33 -14.10 -4.49 -5.96
C SER A 33 -14.42 -3.30 -5.05
N LEU A 34 -13.63 -2.23 -5.12
CA LEU A 34 -13.91 -0.95 -4.46
C LEU A 34 -14.48 0.09 -5.45
N GLY A 35 -15.06 -0.35 -6.57
CA GLY A 35 -15.57 0.56 -7.59
C GLY A 35 -14.45 1.28 -8.35
N ALA A 36 -13.34 0.58 -8.61
CA ALA A 36 -12.14 1.14 -9.24
C ALA A 36 -11.52 2.33 -8.47
N MET A 37 -11.56 2.28 -7.15
CA MET A 37 -10.92 3.26 -6.25
C MET A 37 -9.69 2.67 -5.56
N SER A 38 -8.81 3.55 -5.08
CA SER A 38 -7.80 3.16 -4.09
C SER A 38 -8.43 2.96 -2.70
N PRO A 39 -7.79 2.20 -1.78
CA PRO A 39 -8.33 1.97 -0.45
C PRO A 39 -8.67 3.25 0.33
N VAL A 40 -7.81 4.28 0.26
CA VAL A 40 -8.09 5.57 0.92
C VAL A 40 -9.26 6.29 0.24
N ALA A 41 -9.27 6.36 -1.09
CA ALA A 41 -10.37 7.00 -1.82
C ALA A 41 -11.72 6.33 -1.53
N TYR A 42 -11.74 5.00 -1.46
CA TYR A 42 -12.93 4.26 -1.09
C TYR A 42 -13.37 4.55 0.35
N ARG A 43 -12.45 4.54 1.33
CA ARG A 43 -12.81 4.87 2.72
C ARG A 43 -13.38 6.28 2.85
N ARG A 44 -12.87 7.25 2.09
CA ARG A 44 -13.40 8.62 2.04
C ARG A 44 -14.80 8.67 1.43
N SER A 45 -15.05 7.93 0.35
CA SER A 45 -16.37 7.92 -0.31
C SER A 45 -17.49 7.37 0.57
N ILE A 46 -17.16 6.53 1.56
CA ILE A 46 -18.10 5.99 2.55
C ILE A 46 -17.99 6.64 3.95
N GLY A 47 -17.22 7.73 4.08
CA GLY A 47 -17.11 8.49 5.33
C GLY A 47 -16.33 7.80 6.47
N LEU A 48 -15.53 6.78 6.16
CA LEU A 48 -14.67 6.09 7.15
C LEU A 48 -13.25 6.66 7.26
N ALA A 49 -12.89 7.62 6.40
CA ALA A 49 -11.64 8.34 6.46
C ALA A 49 -11.87 9.80 6.05
N VAL A 50 -11.04 10.70 6.59
CA VAL A 50 -11.02 12.14 6.27
C VAL A 50 -10.11 12.41 5.07
#